data_AF-A0A351K1T4-F1
#
_entry.id   AF-A0A351K1T4-F1
#
_cell.length_a   1.000
_cell.length_b   1.000
_cell.length_c   1.000
_cell.angle_alpha   90.00
_cell.angle_beta   90.00
_cell.angle_gamma   90.00
#
_symmetry.space_group_name_H-M   'P 1'
#
loop_
_entity.id
_entity.type
_entity.pdbx_description
1 polymer ?
#
loop_
_entity_poly.entity_id
_entity_poly.type
_entity_poly.pdbx_seq_one_letter_code
_entity_poly.pdbx_strand_id
1 'polypeptide(L)'
;MACDSKPRGSPHLVPIWFVATQADSIWIATGRHDTEVKNISKNCEVSIRMRAEGDRNGDAIAVSNATLHDEAPTDVLEMFDTKYQ
;
A
#
# COMPACT_ATOMS: atom_id res chain seq x y z
N MET A 1 -1.06 -4.57 -3.87
CA MET A 1 0.27 -3.93 -3.84
C MET A 1 1.30 -4.90 -4.36
N ALA A 2 2.24 -4.44 -5.17
CA ALA A 2 3.46 -5.16 -5.48
C ALA A 2 4.66 -4.45 -4.87
N CYS A 3 5.57 -5.23 -4.28
CA CYS A 3 6.88 -4.75 -3.79
C CYS A 3 7.97 -5.56 -4.49
N ASP A 4 8.95 -4.88 -5.08
CA ASP A 4 10.05 -5.56 -5.76
C ASP A 4 11.22 -5.78 -4.81
N SER A 5 11.43 -7.01 -4.38
CA SER A 5 12.50 -7.31 -3.42
C SER A 5 13.91 -7.38 -4.04
N LYS A 6 14.03 -7.49 -5.38
CA LYS A 6 15.30 -7.60 -6.14
C LYS A 6 15.14 -7.23 -7.62
N PRO A 7 16.19 -6.74 -8.32
CA PRO A 7 16.20 -6.53 -9.77
C PRO A 7 15.96 -7.78 -10.64
N ARG A 8 15.97 -8.98 -10.05
CA ARG A 8 15.74 -10.28 -10.72
C ARG A 8 14.77 -11.18 -9.96
N GLY A 9 14.10 -10.66 -8.93
CA GLY A 9 13.09 -11.41 -8.17
C GLY A 9 11.71 -11.23 -8.81
N SER A 10 10.81 -12.19 -8.63
CA SER A 10 9.40 -11.97 -8.97
C SER A 10 8.79 -10.94 -8.01
N PRO A 11 7.92 -10.03 -8.50
CA PRO A 11 7.22 -9.09 -7.64
C PRO A 11 6.36 -9.83 -6.61
N HIS A 12 6.41 -9.38 -5.36
CA HIS A 12 5.53 -9.90 -4.32
C HIS A 12 4.19 -9.19 -4.36
N LEU A 13 3.16 -9.83 -4.93
CA LEU A 13 1.82 -9.28 -5.08
C LEU A 13 0.91 -9.72 -3.93
N VAL A 14 0.35 -8.75 -3.20
CA VAL A 14 -0.57 -8.99 -2.09
C VAL A 14 -1.79 -8.08 -2.13
N PRO A 15 -2.98 -8.55 -1.71
CA PRO A 15 -4.09 -7.67 -1.37
C PRO A 15 -3.72 -6.80 -0.17
N ILE A 16 -4.26 -5.59 -0.11
CA ILE A 16 -3.96 -4.62 0.95
C ILE A 16 -5.24 -3.96 1.47
N TRP A 17 -5.22 -3.58 2.74
CA TRP A 17 -6.15 -2.62 3.32
C TRP A 17 -5.52 -1.24 3.23
N PHE A 18 -6.23 -0.26 2.71
CA PHE A 18 -5.67 1.08 2.51
C PHE A 18 -6.68 2.20 2.71
N VAL A 19 -6.19 3.38 3.06
CA VAL A 19 -6.94 4.63 3.04
C VAL A 19 -6.14 5.67 2.25
N ALA A 20 -6.84 6.57 1.55
CA ALA A 20 -6.22 7.67 0.82
C ALA A 20 -6.55 8.97 1.56
N THR A 21 -5.52 9.69 1.98
CA THR A 21 -5.65 10.99 2.65
C THR A 21 -5.74 12.11 1.62
N GLN A 22 -6.23 13.27 2.04
CA GLN A 22 -6.32 14.46 1.17
C GLN A 22 -4.94 15.03 0.77
N ALA A 23 -3.87 14.63 1.48
CA ALA A 23 -2.49 15.05 1.21
C ALA A 23 -1.76 14.14 0.21
N ASP A 24 -2.49 13.61 -0.79
CA ASP A 24 -1.97 12.71 -1.85
C ASP A 24 -1.20 11.48 -1.33
N SER A 25 -1.47 11.05 -0.08
CA SER A 25 -0.79 9.94 0.55
C SER A 25 -1.73 8.76 0.77
N ILE A 26 -1.24 7.56 0.44
CA ILE A 26 -1.94 6.29 0.68
C ILE A 26 -1.31 5.61 1.89
N TRP A 27 -2.12 5.33 2.91
CA TRP A 27 -1.71 4.54 4.07
C TRP A 27 -2.16 3.10 3.90
N ILE A 28 -1.28 2.16 4.25
CA ILE A 28 -1.53 0.72 4.17
C ILE A 28 -1.38 0.12 5.55
N ALA A 29 -2.39 -0.61 6.01
CA ALA A 29 -2.29 -1.40 7.24
C ALA A 29 -1.73 -2.78 6.92
N THR A 30 -0.67 -3.19 7.62
CA THR A 30 0.03 -4.47 7.43
C THR A 30 0.54 -5.00 8.77
N GLY A 31 0.73 -6.31 8.89
CA GLY A 31 1.35 -6.92 10.06
C GLY A 31 2.85 -6.65 10.08
N ARG A 32 3.39 -6.32 11.27
CA ARG A 32 4.82 -6.01 11.47
C ARG A 32 5.79 -7.07 10.91
N HIS A 33 5.37 -8.33 10.82
CA HIS A 33 6.22 -9.45 10.41
C HIS A 33 5.94 -9.95 8.98
N ASP A 34 5.07 -9.27 8.24
CA ASP A 34 4.64 -9.68 6.91
C ASP A 34 5.77 -9.53 5.87
N THR A 35 5.64 -10.28 4.78
CA THR A 35 6.68 -10.36 3.75
C THR A 35 6.88 -9.02 3.05
N GLU A 36 5.82 -8.24 2.85
CA GLU A 36 5.91 -6.89 2.28
C GLU A 36 6.72 -5.94 3.16
N VAL A 37 6.65 -6.03 4.49
CA VAL A 37 7.45 -5.19 5.40
C VAL A 37 8.93 -5.49 5.21
N LYS A 38 9.30 -6.78 5.13
CA LYS A 38 10.68 -7.22 4.86
C LYS A 38 11.17 -6.85 3.46
N ASN A 39 10.26 -6.69 2.51
CA ASN A 39 10.59 -6.29 1.14
C ASN A 39 10.79 -4.78 1.07
N ILE A 40 9.87 -3.99 1.64
CA ILE A 40 9.95 -2.52 1.73
C ILE A 40 11.23 -2.08 2.45
N SER A 41 11.64 -2.80 3.50
CA SER A 41 12.89 -2.50 4.21
C SER A 41 14.16 -2.73 3.38
N LYS A 42 14.07 -3.43 2.24
CA LYS A 42 15.19 -3.70 1.32
C LYS A 42 15.10 -2.86 0.04
N ASN A 43 13.89 -2.67 -0.46
CA ASN A 43 13.56 -1.82 -1.60
C ASN A 43 12.17 -1.22 -1.34
N CYS A 44 12.13 0.10 -1.19
CA CYS A 44 10.91 0.81 -0.85
C CYS A 44 10.01 1.11 -2.07
N GLU A 45 10.45 0.81 -3.29
CA GLU A 45 9.60 1.01 -4.46
C GLU A 45 8.41 0.04 -4.46
N VAL A 46 7.21 0.60 -4.52
CA VAL A 46 5.95 -0.15 -4.56
C VAL A 46 5.05 0.35 -5.68
N SER A 47 4.23 -0.56 -6.19
CA SER A 47 3.11 -0.21 -7.06
C SER A 47 1.78 -0.66 -6.46
N ILE A 48 0.81 0.23 -6.49
CA ILE A 48 -0.55 0.00 -6.02
C ILE A 48 -1.48 0.10 -7.23
N ARG A 49 -2.11 -1.02 -7.54
CA ARG A 49 -3.18 -1.08 -8.53
C ARG A 49 -4.51 -0.96 -7.81
N MET A 50 -5.35 -0.05 -8.28
CA MET A 50 -6.72 0.12 -7.85
C MET A 50 -7.62 0.23 -9.08
N ARG A 51 -8.86 -0.27 -8.97
CA ARG A 51 -9.82 -0.16 -10.06
C ARG A 51 -10.25 1.30 -10.20
N ALA A 52 -10.23 1.81 -11.42
CA ALA A 52 -10.68 3.16 -11.70
C ALA A 52 -12.20 3.25 -11.49
N GLU A 53 -12.65 4.31 -10.82
CA GLU A 53 -14.07 4.56 -10.64
C GLU A 53 -14.73 4.79 -12.01
N GLY A 54 -15.85 4.12 -12.27
CA GLY A 54 -16.58 4.24 -13.54
C GLY A 54 -16.02 3.45 -14.73
N ASP A 55 -14.81 2.88 -14.64
CA ASP A 55 -14.24 2.02 -15.69
C ASP A 55 -14.02 0.59 -15.18
N ARG A 56 -14.84 -0.33 -15.66
CA ARG A 56 -14.76 -1.76 -15.28
C ARG A 56 -13.51 -2.47 -15.81
N ASN A 57 -12.85 -1.88 -16.81
CA ASN A 57 -11.64 -2.42 -17.44
C ASN A 57 -10.40 -1.54 -17.18
N GLY A 58 -10.58 -0.40 -16.53
CA GLY A 58 -9.53 0.56 -16.22
C GLY A 58 -8.92 0.31 -14.86
N ASP A 59 -7.61 0.11 -14.84
CA ASP A 59 -6.82 0.10 -13.61
C ASP A 59 -6.08 1.43 -13.49
N ALA A 60 -6.21 2.09 -12.33
CA ALA A 60 -5.31 3.15 -11.92
C ALA A 60 -4.11 2.53 -11.19
N ILE A 61 -2.90 2.95 -11.56
CA ILE A 61 -1.66 2.48 -10.95
C ILE A 61 -0.93 3.67 -10.34
N ALA A 62 -0.65 3.60 -9.05
CA ALA A 62 0.24 4.52 -8.35
C ALA A 62 1.58 3.82 -8.10
N VAL A 63 2.69 4.49 -8.45
CA VAL A 63 4.06 4.02 -8.18
C VAL A 63 4.73 5.04 -7.28
N SER A 64 5.30 4.59 -6.16
CA SER A 64 5.95 5.48 -5.19
C SER A 64 6.90 4.70 -4.27
N ASN A 65 7.63 5.43 -3.43
CA ASN A 65 8.43 4.85 -2.35
C ASN A 65 7.62 4.78 -1.06
N ALA A 66 7.50 3.58 -0.48
CA ALA A 66 6.84 3.34 0.79
C ALA A 66 7.75 3.68 1.97
N THR A 67 7.17 4.29 3.01
CA THR A 67 7.82 4.50 4.31
C THR A 67 7.13 3.63 5.35
N LEU A 68 7.92 2.90 6.15
CA LEU A 68 7.38 2.09 7.24
C LEU A 68 7.14 2.98 8.47
N HIS A 69 5.95 2.85 9.04
CA HIS A 69 5.57 3.52 10.28
C HIS A 69 5.17 2.48 11.32
N ASP A 70 5.75 2.56 12.51
CA ASP A 70 5.37 1.70 13.64
C ASP A 70 4.02 2.12 14.26
N GLU A 71 3.66 3.40 14.10
CA GLU A 71 2.44 4.02 14.59
C GLU A 71 1.84 4.90 13.48
N ALA A 72 0.51 4.91 13.36
CA ALA A 72 -0.21 5.78 12.44
C ALA A 72 -0.86 6.96 13.19
N PRO A 73 -0.96 8.14 12.56
CA PRO A 73 -1.76 9.24 13.08
C PRO A 73 -3.22 8.83 13.39
N THR A 74 -3.82 9.44 14.41
CA THR A 74 -5.18 9.09 14.87
C THR A 74 -6.23 9.23 13.78
N ASP A 75 -6.16 10.27 12.96
CA ASP A 75 -7.06 10.48 11.83
C ASP A 75 -6.98 9.35 10.80
N VAL A 76 -5.78 8.85 10.50
CA VAL A 76 -5.58 7.69 9.62
C VAL A 76 -6.23 6.44 10.22
N LEU A 77 -6.10 6.21 11.52
CA LEU A 77 -6.74 5.08 12.21
C LEU A 77 -8.27 5.17 12.14
N GLU A 78 -8.83 6.35 12.39
CA GLU A 78 -10.28 6.62 12.26
C GLU A 78 -10.79 6.40 10.83
N MET A 79 -9.98 6.73 9.81
CA MET A 79 -10.32 6.45 8.41
C MET A 79 -10.36 4.94 8.12
N PHE A 80 -9.45 4.16 8.69
CA PHE A 80 -9.47 2.69 8.54
C PHE A 80 -10.71 2.08 9.21
N ASP A 81 -11.04 2.54 10.42
CA ASP A 81 -12.24 2.11 11.15
C ASP A 81 -13.50 2.42 10.33
N THR A 82 -13.64 3.67 9.87
CA THR A 82 -14.78 4.12 9.05
C THR A 82 -14.95 3.34 7.74
N LYS A 83 -13.84 2.92 7.11
CA LYS A 83 -13.87 2.28 5.79
C LYS A 83 -14.16 0.79 5.86
N TYR A 84 -13.79 0.12 6.95
CA TYR A 84 -13.70 -1.34 6.99
C TYR A 84 -14.43 -2.02 8.15
N GLN A 85 -14.96 -1.28 9.11
CA GLN A 85 -15.99 -1.77 10.04
C GLN A 85 -17.39 -1.51 9.47
#